data_AF-A0A6G1RG56-F1
#
_entry.id   AF-A0A6G1RG56-F1
#
_cell.length_a   1.000
_cell.length_b   1.000
_cell.length_c   1.000
_cell.angle_alpha   90.00
_cell.angle_beta   90.00
_cell.angle_gamma   90.00
#
_symmetry.space_group_name_H-M   'P 1'
#
loop_
_entity.id
_entity.type
_entity.pdbx_description
1 polymer ?
#
loop_
_entity_poly.entity_id
_entity_poly.type
_entity_poly.pdbx_seq_one_letter_code
_entity_poly.pdbx_strand_id
1 'polypeptide(L)'
;DERDRVQKKTFTKWVNKHLIKAQRHVNDLYEDLRDGHNLISLLEVLSGDTLPRERDLIRKLRLPREKGRMRFHKLQNVQIALDYLRHRQVKLVNIRNDDIADGNPKLTLGLIWTIILHFQISDIQVTGQSEDMTAKEKLLLWSQRMVEDYQGLRCDNFTTSWRDGRLFNAIIHRHKPMLVDMSRVYRQSNLQNLEQAFAVAERDLGVTRLLDPEDVDVPQPDEKSIITYVSSLYDAMPRVPEAQDGVKANELQLRWQEYYEVVTLLLQWLRQHTLLCEERRFPATYEEIEILWRQFLKFKETELPAKEADKSRSKGIFQALEGAVQAGQLKVPPGYHPLDVEQEWGRLHGAVLEREGLLRAECQRLERLQRVVTKLQMESGLCEEQLNQADALLQAELRALGAGKPAQRGPEVERDLDKADAMIRLLFNDVQSLKDGRHPQGEQMYRRVYRLHERLVAIRTEFN
;
A
#
# COMPACT_ATOMS: atom_id res chain seq x y z
N ASP A 1 -49.85 -33.05 -5.66
CA ASP A 1 -49.16 -33.73 -4.55
C ASP A 1 -48.93 -32.71 -3.43
N GLU A 2 -48.89 -33.12 -2.17
CA GLU A 2 -48.60 -32.23 -1.03
C GLU A 2 -47.22 -31.57 -1.19
N ARG A 3 -46.25 -32.30 -1.75
CA ARG A 3 -44.93 -31.76 -2.06
C ARG A 3 -44.96 -30.65 -3.12
N ASP A 4 -45.80 -30.80 -4.16
CA ASP A 4 -45.96 -29.76 -5.17
C ASP A 4 -46.55 -28.47 -4.57
N ARG A 5 -47.43 -28.61 -3.56
CA ARG A 5 -48.01 -27.47 -2.84
C ARG A 5 -46.94 -26.71 -2.05
N VAL A 6 -46.12 -27.43 -1.29
CA VAL A 6 -44.99 -26.84 -0.54
C VAL A 6 -43.99 -26.22 -1.50
N GLN A 7 -43.63 -26.90 -2.59
CA GLN A 7 -42.70 -26.37 -3.59
C GLN A 7 -43.22 -25.12 -4.27
N LYS A 8 -44.51 -25.08 -4.66
CA LYS A 8 -45.17 -23.87 -5.18
C LYS A 8 -45.05 -22.71 -4.19
N LYS A 9 -45.34 -22.96 -2.92
CA LYS A 9 -45.29 -21.95 -1.85
C LYS A 9 -43.88 -21.39 -1.68
N THR A 10 -42.88 -22.26 -1.54
CA THR A 10 -41.47 -21.88 -1.40
C THR A 10 -40.97 -21.09 -2.61
N PHE A 11 -41.25 -21.58 -3.83
CA PHE A 11 -40.83 -20.92 -5.07
C PHE A 11 -41.55 -19.58 -5.27
N THR A 12 -42.82 -19.46 -4.87
CA THR A 12 -43.54 -18.18 -4.91
C THR A 12 -42.88 -17.14 -3.99
N LYS A 13 -42.57 -17.54 -2.74
CA LYS A 13 -41.84 -16.67 -1.79
C LYS A 13 -40.46 -16.27 -2.34
N TRP A 14 -39.74 -17.22 -2.95
CA TRP A 14 -38.44 -16.97 -3.55
C TRP A 14 -38.53 -16.01 -4.74
N VAL A 15 -39.48 -16.21 -5.66
CA VAL A 15 -39.71 -15.29 -6.78
C VAL A 15 -40.02 -13.88 -6.28
N ASN A 16 -40.87 -13.74 -5.26
CA ASN A 16 -41.24 -12.45 -4.69
C ASN A 16 -40.08 -11.75 -3.95
N LYS A 17 -39.19 -12.51 -3.29
CA LYS A 17 -37.93 -11.97 -2.71
C LYS A 17 -37.13 -11.18 -3.74
N HIS A 18 -37.11 -11.63 -5.00
CA HIS A 18 -36.40 -10.94 -6.07
C HIS A 18 -37.27 -9.88 -6.78
N LEU A 19 -38.54 -10.19 -7.08
CA LEU A 19 -39.43 -9.27 -7.82
C LEU A 19 -39.76 -7.97 -7.08
N ILE A 20 -39.66 -7.95 -5.75
CA ILE A 20 -39.85 -6.72 -4.97
C ILE A 20 -38.88 -5.60 -5.42
N LYS A 21 -37.67 -5.95 -5.85
CA LYS A 21 -36.68 -5.00 -6.40
C LYS A 21 -37.15 -4.34 -7.71
N ALA A 22 -38.03 -5.02 -8.46
CA ALA A 22 -38.65 -4.52 -9.68
C ALA A 22 -40.09 -4.03 -9.47
N GLN A 23 -40.53 -3.85 -8.21
CA GLN A 23 -41.89 -3.46 -7.83
C GLN A 23 -42.97 -4.38 -8.44
N ARG A 24 -42.70 -5.68 -8.49
CA ARG A 24 -43.60 -6.71 -9.00
C ARG A 24 -43.88 -7.76 -7.93
N HIS A 25 -45.00 -8.46 -8.10
CA HIS A 25 -45.45 -9.48 -7.17
C HIS A 25 -46.19 -10.59 -7.92
N VAL A 26 -46.07 -11.81 -7.40
CA VAL A 26 -46.76 -13.03 -7.85
C VAL A 26 -47.59 -13.57 -6.70
N ASN A 27 -48.89 -13.75 -6.92
CA ASN A 27 -49.82 -14.37 -5.97
C ASN A 27 -49.99 -15.86 -6.27
N ASP A 28 -50.21 -16.19 -7.55
CA ASP A 28 -50.26 -17.57 -8.01
C ASP A 28 -49.19 -17.79 -9.09
N LEU A 29 -48.18 -18.59 -8.75
CA LEU A 29 -47.06 -18.94 -9.63
C LEU A 29 -47.50 -19.52 -11.00
N TYR A 30 -48.62 -20.24 -11.05
CA TYR A 30 -49.10 -20.89 -12.28
C TYR A 30 -49.88 -19.94 -13.18
N GLU A 31 -50.37 -18.82 -12.65
CA GLU A 31 -51.13 -17.82 -13.41
C GLU A 31 -50.28 -16.59 -13.74
N ASP A 32 -49.55 -16.05 -12.77
CA ASP A 32 -48.88 -14.76 -12.87
C ASP A 32 -47.55 -14.82 -13.64
N LEU A 33 -47.10 -16.02 -14.05
CA LEU A 33 -45.96 -16.21 -14.95
C LEU A 33 -46.37 -16.39 -16.41
N ARG A 34 -47.67 -16.62 -16.69
CA ARG A 34 -48.17 -17.00 -18.02
C ARG A 34 -47.98 -15.93 -19.08
N ASP A 35 -47.90 -14.65 -18.70
CA ASP A 35 -47.68 -13.55 -19.63
C ASP A 35 -46.20 -13.29 -19.95
N GLY A 36 -45.29 -14.00 -19.26
CA GLY A 36 -43.84 -13.89 -19.38
C GLY A 36 -43.22 -12.63 -18.77
N HIS A 37 -44.01 -11.62 -18.36
CA HIS A 37 -43.45 -10.35 -17.90
C HIS A 37 -42.77 -10.47 -16.53
N ASN A 38 -43.33 -11.23 -15.61
CA ASN A 38 -42.71 -11.48 -14.31
C ASN A 38 -41.47 -12.36 -14.44
N LEU A 39 -41.49 -13.34 -15.34
CA LEU A 39 -40.33 -14.19 -15.64
C LEU A 39 -39.15 -13.38 -16.20
N ILE A 40 -39.41 -12.50 -17.17
CA ILE A 40 -38.40 -11.58 -17.71
C ILE A 40 -37.84 -10.69 -16.60
N SER A 41 -38.69 -10.09 -15.76
CA SER A 41 -38.26 -9.18 -14.70
C SER A 41 -37.42 -9.90 -13.64
N LEU A 42 -37.77 -11.14 -13.32
CA LEU A 42 -37.00 -11.99 -12.43
C LEU A 42 -35.59 -12.23 -12.99
N LEU A 43 -35.47 -12.60 -14.27
CA LEU A 43 -34.17 -12.82 -14.91
C LEU A 43 -33.33 -11.55 -14.99
N GLU A 44 -33.96 -10.39 -15.24
CA GLU A 44 -33.28 -9.09 -15.22
C GLU A 44 -32.71 -8.79 -13.82
N VAL A 45 -33.49 -9.02 -12.76
CA VAL A 45 -33.04 -8.81 -11.37
C VAL A 45 -31.89 -9.76 -11.01
N LEU A 46 -32.04 -11.06 -11.28
CA LEU A 46 -31.03 -12.08 -10.94
C LEU A 46 -29.70 -11.89 -11.67
N SER A 47 -29.73 -11.24 -12.83
CA SER A 47 -28.56 -11.06 -13.68
C SER A 47 -27.70 -9.83 -13.34
N GLY A 48 -28.12 -9.00 -12.37
CA GLY A 48 -27.29 -7.91 -11.84
C GLY A 48 -28.01 -6.60 -11.52
N ASP A 49 -29.05 -6.63 -10.67
CA ASP A 49 -29.59 -5.55 -9.83
C ASP A 49 -29.55 -4.09 -10.37
N THR A 50 -30.72 -3.46 -10.41
CA THR A 50 -30.94 -2.03 -10.73
C THR A 50 -29.96 -1.08 -10.03
N LEU A 51 -29.10 -0.43 -10.83
CA LEU A 51 -28.35 0.76 -10.44
C LEU A 51 -29.24 1.75 -9.66
N PRO A 52 -28.73 2.39 -8.58
CA PRO A 52 -29.34 3.61 -8.10
C PRO A 52 -29.25 4.64 -9.24
N ARG A 53 -30.40 4.94 -9.85
CA ARG A 53 -30.69 6.12 -10.68
C ARG A 53 -29.47 6.82 -11.31
N GLU A 54 -28.80 6.18 -12.25
CA GLU A 54 -28.17 6.89 -13.36
C GLU A 54 -28.88 6.46 -14.64
N ARG A 55 -29.85 7.28 -15.01
CA ARG A 55 -30.42 7.32 -16.35
C ARG A 55 -29.24 7.66 -17.27
N ASP A 56 -28.62 6.66 -17.90
CA ASP A 56 -28.17 6.71 -19.30
C ASP A 56 -27.40 5.47 -19.78
N LEU A 57 -26.94 4.54 -18.91
CA LEU A 57 -26.29 3.28 -19.36
C LEU A 57 -27.23 2.06 -19.54
N ILE A 58 -28.45 2.11 -19.00
CA ILE A 58 -29.32 0.91 -18.79
C ILE A 58 -30.09 0.45 -20.04
N ARG A 59 -30.06 1.18 -21.17
CA ARG A 59 -30.81 0.77 -22.36
C ARG A 59 -30.27 -0.50 -23.05
N LYS A 60 -29.06 -0.96 -22.73
CA LYS A 60 -28.44 -2.14 -23.38
C LYS A 60 -28.73 -3.50 -22.72
N LEU A 61 -29.26 -3.56 -21.50
CA LEU A 61 -29.50 -4.84 -20.79
C LEU A 61 -30.96 -5.22 -20.56
N ARG A 62 -31.91 -4.39 -20.99
CA ARG A 62 -33.34 -4.72 -20.86
C ARG A 62 -33.73 -5.76 -21.89
N LEU A 63 -34.33 -6.86 -21.43
CA LEU A 63 -34.87 -7.87 -22.33
C LEU A 63 -36.04 -7.27 -23.14
N PRO A 64 -36.13 -7.57 -24.44
CA PRO A 64 -37.25 -7.11 -25.26
C PRO A 64 -38.56 -7.62 -24.67
N ARG A 65 -39.63 -6.81 -24.74
CA ARG A 65 -40.95 -7.17 -24.24
C ARG A 65 -41.97 -6.86 -25.32
N GLU A 66 -42.70 -7.88 -25.73
CA GLU A 66 -43.85 -7.71 -26.60
C GLU A 66 -44.99 -7.04 -25.82
N LYS A 67 -45.57 -6.01 -26.44
CA LYS A 67 -46.70 -5.27 -25.88
C LYS A 67 -47.99 -5.86 -26.42
N GLY A 68 -48.84 -6.38 -25.55
CA GLY A 68 -50.18 -6.84 -25.92
C GLY A 68 -50.69 -7.95 -25.02
N ARG A 69 -51.98 -8.28 -25.13
CA ARG A 69 -52.65 -9.25 -24.23
C ARG A 69 -53.03 -10.56 -24.91
N MET A 70 -52.94 -10.64 -26.24
CA MET A 70 -53.21 -11.87 -27.00
C MET A 70 -52.21 -12.99 -26.68
N ARG A 71 -52.63 -14.25 -26.80
CA ARG A 71 -51.82 -15.43 -26.47
C ARG A 71 -50.45 -15.44 -27.15
N PHE A 72 -50.34 -14.98 -28.39
CA PHE A 72 -49.04 -14.94 -29.08
C PHE A 72 -48.03 -13.98 -28.41
N HIS A 73 -48.47 -12.85 -27.83
CA HIS A 73 -47.57 -11.96 -27.09
C HIS A 73 -47.06 -12.64 -25.82
N LYS A 74 -47.93 -13.41 -25.13
CA LYS A 74 -47.55 -14.20 -23.96
C LYS A 74 -46.50 -15.25 -24.33
N LEU A 75 -46.76 -16.03 -25.38
CA LEU A 75 -45.82 -17.02 -25.92
C LEU A 75 -44.47 -16.39 -26.28
N GLN A 76 -44.47 -15.21 -26.90
CA GLN A 76 -43.25 -14.52 -27.30
C GLN A 76 -42.47 -14.00 -26.07
N ASN A 77 -43.14 -13.41 -25.08
CA ASN A 77 -42.49 -12.97 -23.84
C ASN A 77 -41.88 -14.14 -23.05
N VAL A 78 -42.59 -15.26 -22.94
CA VAL A 78 -42.03 -16.48 -22.35
C VAL A 78 -40.83 -16.96 -23.17
N GLN A 79 -40.93 -16.98 -24.50
CA GLN A 79 -39.85 -17.41 -25.38
C GLN A 79 -38.58 -16.56 -25.18
N ILE A 80 -38.71 -15.24 -25.04
CA ILE A 80 -37.59 -14.35 -24.73
C ILE A 80 -36.86 -14.78 -23.45
N ALA A 81 -37.61 -15.10 -22.39
CA ALA A 81 -37.04 -15.58 -21.14
C ALA A 81 -36.36 -16.95 -21.28
N LEU A 82 -36.96 -17.89 -22.02
CA LEU A 82 -36.34 -19.20 -22.27
C LEU A 82 -35.08 -19.08 -23.13
N ASP A 83 -35.09 -18.22 -24.15
CA ASP A 83 -33.91 -17.97 -24.98
C ASP A 83 -32.79 -17.32 -24.17
N TYR A 84 -33.11 -16.38 -23.28
CA TYR A 84 -32.12 -15.82 -22.37
C TYR A 84 -31.39 -16.89 -21.54
N LEU A 85 -32.15 -17.82 -20.97
CA LEU A 85 -31.60 -18.96 -20.22
C LEU A 85 -30.72 -19.85 -21.11
N ARG A 86 -31.15 -20.17 -22.34
CA ARG A 86 -30.34 -20.95 -23.29
C ARG A 86 -29.05 -20.24 -23.68
N HIS A 87 -29.07 -18.92 -23.87
CA HIS A 87 -27.87 -18.13 -24.17
C HIS A 87 -26.86 -18.15 -23.00
N ARG A 88 -27.35 -18.22 -21.76
CA ARG A 88 -26.53 -18.47 -20.56
C ARG A 88 -26.16 -19.95 -20.34
N GLN A 89 -26.32 -20.79 -21.36
CA GLN A 89 -26.00 -22.22 -21.34
C GLN A 89 -26.82 -23.04 -20.31
N VAL A 90 -27.99 -22.54 -19.90
CA VAL A 90 -28.91 -23.27 -19.02
C VAL A 90 -29.65 -24.35 -19.80
N LYS A 91 -29.60 -25.59 -19.30
CA LYS A 91 -30.28 -26.73 -19.92
C LYS A 91 -31.77 -26.75 -19.57
N LEU A 92 -32.61 -26.42 -20.55
CA LEU A 92 -34.07 -26.50 -20.45
C LEU A 92 -34.57 -27.82 -21.07
N VAL A 93 -34.73 -28.86 -20.25
CA VAL A 93 -35.19 -30.19 -20.70
C VAL A 93 -36.71 -30.23 -20.68
N ASN A 94 -37.33 -30.45 -21.84
CA ASN A 94 -38.79 -30.61 -21.99
C ASN A 94 -39.63 -29.41 -21.49
N ILE A 95 -39.11 -28.18 -21.59
CA ILE A 95 -39.86 -26.96 -21.27
C ILE A 95 -39.96 -26.10 -22.54
N ARG A 96 -41.20 -25.84 -22.99
CA ARG A 96 -41.53 -24.96 -24.10
C ARG A 96 -42.29 -23.73 -23.62
N ASN A 97 -42.46 -22.75 -24.51
CA ASN A 97 -43.11 -21.49 -24.15
C ASN A 97 -44.63 -21.63 -23.97
N ASP A 98 -45.28 -22.54 -24.69
CA ASP A 98 -46.70 -22.86 -24.54
C ASP A 98 -47.00 -23.54 -23.20
N ASP A 99 -46.12 -24.41 -22.71
CA ASP A 99 -46.25 -25.03 -21.39
C ASP A 99 -46.42 -23.99 -20.27
N ILE A 100 -45.65 -22.91 -20.32
CA ILE A 100 -45.67 -21.84 -19.31
C ILE A 100 -46.82 -20.87 -19.58
N ALA A 101 -47.06 -20.48 -20.84
CA ALA A 101 -48.14 -19.56 -21.20
C ALA A 101 -49.54 -20.15 -20.91
N ASP A 102 -49.67 -21.47 -20.99
CA ASP A 102 -50.90 -22.19 -20.69
C ASP A 102 -51.01 -22.62 -19.20
N GLY A 103 -49.96 -22.37 -18.39
CA GLY A 103 -50.00 -22.53 -16.93
C GLY A 103 -49.77 -23.97 -16.44
N ASN A 104 -48.99 -24.78 -17.16
CA ASN A 104 -48.68 -26.16 -16.74
C ASN A 104 -47.95 -26.16 -15.39
N PRO A 105 -48.53 -26.69 -14.30
CA PRO A 105 -47.95 -26.60 -12.96
C PRO A 105 -46.56 -27.24 -12.85
N LYS A 106 -46.40 -28.45 -13.40
CA LYS A 106 -45.18 -29.24 -13.29
C LYS A 106 -44.02 -28.59 -14.03
N LEU A 107 -44.27 -28.09 -15.24
CA LEU A 107 -43.24 -27.45 -16.06
C LEU A 107 -42.93 -26.03 -15.58
N THR A 108 -43.89 -25.33 -14.98
CA THR A 108 -43.66 -24.04 -14.32
C THR A 108 -42.76 -24.19 -13.09
N LEU A 109 -43.04 -25.16 -12.20
CA LEU A 109 -42.13 -25.47 -11.08
C LEU A 109 -40.75 -25.94 -11.59
N GLY A 110 -40.72 -26.75 -12.64
CA GLY A 110 -39.49 -27.18 -13.30
C GLY A 110 -38.63 -26.01 -13.78
N LEU A 111 -39.25 -25.02 -14.44
CA LEU A 111 -38.56 -23.83 -14.91
C LEU A 111 -38.00 -22.99 -13.77
N ILE A 112 -38.81 -22.71 -12.74
CA ILE A 112 -38.38 -21.89 -11.60
C ILE A 112 -37.25 -22.60 -10.83
N TRP A 113 -37.33 -23.92 -10.66
CA TRP A 113 -36.23 -24.71 -10.12
C TRP A 113 -34.95 -24.56 -10.94
N THR A 114 -35.03 -24.66 -12.27
CA THR A 114 -33.85 -24.48 -13.14
C THR A 114 -33.24 -23.09 -12.99
N ILE A 115 -34.07 -22.05 -12.81
CA ILE A 115 -33.60 -20.68 -12.55
C ILE A 115 -32.91 -20.58 -11.18
N ILE A 116 -33.51 -21.11 -10.12
CA ILE A 116 -32.91 -21.16 -8.77
C ILE A 116 -31.57 -21.87 -8.82
N LEU A 117 -31.53 -23.06 -9.45
CA LEU A 117 -30.32 -23.86 -9.57
C LEU A 117 -29.20 -23.06 -10.22
N HIS A 118 -29.48 -22.40 -11.35
CA HIS A 118 -28.46 -21.65 -12.08
C HIS A 118 -28.01 -20.37 -11.37
N PHE A 119 -28.94 -19.55 -10.88
CA PHE A 119 -28.60 -18.22 -10.37
C PHE A 119 -28.26 -18.17 -8.87
N GLN A 120 -28.64 -19.19 -8.09
CA GLN A 120 -28.41 -19.20 -6.64
C GLN A 120 -27.49 -20.35 -6.19
N ILE A 121 -27.58 -21.53 -6.84
CA ILE A 121 -26.94 -22.75 -6.31
C ILE A 121 -25.66 -23.10 -7.09
N SER A 122 -25.62 -22.88 -8.41
CA SER A 122 -24.52 -23.32 -9.28
C SER A 122 -23.15 -22.74 -8.91
N ASP A 123 -23.12 -21.55 -8.31
CA ASP A 123 -21.88 -20.84 -7.94
C ASP A 123 -21.41 -21.13 -6.50
N ILE A 124 -21.99 -22.10 -5.81
CA ILE A 124 -21.55 -22.52 -4.48
C ILE A 124 -20.11 -23.04 -4.55
N GLN A 125 -19.26 -22.49 -3.67
CA GLN A 125 -17.87 -22.90 -3.49
C GLN A 125 -17.65 -23.39 -2.06
N VAL A 126 -16.97 -24.53 -1.92
CA VAL A 126 -16.63 -25.14 -0.64
C VAL A 126 -15.19 -25.61 -0.67
N THR A 127 -14.41 -25.34 0.37
CA THR A 127 -13.02 -25.79 0.46
C THR A 127 -12.96 -27.32 0.34
N GLY A 128 -12.00 -27.91 -0.36
CA GLY A 128 -11.91 -29.37 -0.52
C GLY A 128 -13.04 -30.02 -1.34
N GLN A 129 -13.81 -29.24 -2.11
CA GLN A 129 -14.67 -29.78 -3.17
C GLN A 129 -13.82 -30.34 -4.32
N SER A 130 -14.33 -31.34 -5.05
CA SER A 130 -13.76 -31.79 -6.32
C SER A 130 -14.46 -31.13 -7.51
N GLU A 131 -13.79 -31.08 -8.67
CA GLU A 131 -14.29 -30.41 -9.88
C GLU A 131 -15.55 -31.06 -10.47
N ASP A 132 -15.75 -32.35 -10.22
CA ASP A 132 -16.86 -33.18 -10.69
C ASP A 132 -18.12 -33.09 -9.81
N MET A 133 -18.05 -32.45 -8.64
CA MET A 133 -19.22 -32.30 -7.78
C MET A 133 -20.29 -31.40 -8.40
N THR A 134 -21.53 -31.89 -8.37
CA THR A 134 -22.72 -31.09 -8.67
C THR A 134 -22.90 -29.98 -7.62
N ALA A 135 -23.61 -28.92 -8.02
CA ALA A 135 -23.93 -27.80 -7.11
C ALA A 135 -24.66 -28.25 -5.83
N LYS A 136 -25.51 -29.30 -5.94
CA LYS A 136 -26.19 -29.92 -4.80
C LYS A 136 -25.20 -30.61 -3.86
N GLU A 137 -24.26 -31.39 -4.39
CA GLU A 137 -23.24 -32.09 -3.59
C GLU A 137 -22.32 -31.08 -2.90
N LYS A 138 -21.97 -29.98 -3.56
CA LYS A 138 -21.22 -28.88 -2.94
C LYS A 138 -21.98 -28.28 -1.75
N LEU A 139 -23.26 -27.95 -1.92
CA LEU A 139 -24.08 -27.45 -0.82
C LEU A 139 -24.20 -28.48 0.33
N LEU A 140 -24.26 -29.78 0.00
CA LEU A 140 -24.32 -30.84 1.00
C LEU A 140 -23.01 -30.91 1.81
N LEU A 141 -21.86 -30.87 1.12
CA LEU A 141 -20.54 -30.83 1.75
C LEU A 141 -20.39 -29.59 2.66
N TRP A 142 -20.86 -28.43 2.21
CA TRP A 142 -20.90 -27.23 3.05
C TRP A 142 -21.75 -27.46 4.30
N SER A 143 -22.96 -27.98 4.14
CA SER A 143 -23.90 -28.23 5.25
C SER A 143 -23.30 -29.21 6.27
N GLN A 144 -22.63 -30.27 5.80
CA GLN A 144 -21.93 -31.25 6.64
C GLN A 144 -20.83 -30.60 7.49
N ARG A 145 -20.01 -29.73 6.89
CA ARG A 145 -18.94 -29.03 7.59
C ARG A 145 -19.43 -28.02 8.61
N MET A 146 -20.54 -27.34 8.31
CA MET A 146 -21.12 -26.42 9.28
C MET A 146 -21.58 -27.14 10.57
N VAL A 147 -21.83 -28.45 10.50
CA VAL A 147 -22.38 -29.23 11.62
C VAL A 147 -21.43 -30.30 12.20
N GLU A 148 -20.18 -30.40 11.71
CA GLU A 148 -19.28 -31.52 12.03
C GLU A 148 -18.92 -31.66 13.52
N ASP A 149 -18.79 -30.53 14.23
CA ASP A 149 -18.45 -30.53 15.67
C ASP A 149 -19.66 -30.61 16.60
N TYR A 150 -20.88 -30.76 16.06
CA TYR A 150 -22.09 -30.84 16.86
C TYR A 150 -22.44 -32.28 17.16
N GLN A 151 -22.52 -32.60 18.44
CA GLN A 151 -22.79 -33.96 18.89
C GLN A 151 -24.12 -34.48 18.33
N GLY A 152 -24.06 -35.66 17.69
CA GLY A 152 -25.23 -36.36 17.17
C GLY A 152 -25.89 -35.74 15.94
N LEU A 153 -25.30 -34.69 15.34
CA LEU A 153 -25.83 -34.10 14.11
C LEU A 153 -25.10 -34.64 12.89
N ARG A 154 -25.87 -35.02 11.86
CA ARG A 154 -25.38 -35.48 10.56
C ARG A 154 -26.29 -34.97 9.45
N CYS A 155 -25.68 -34.47 8.37
CA CYS A 155 -26.40 -34.00 7.19
C CYS A 155 -26.14 -34.96 6.03
N ASP A 156 -27.06 -35.90 5.79
CA ASP A 156 -26.90 -36.92 4.75
C ASP A 156 -27.74 -36.62 3.49
N ASN A 157 -28.74 -35.74 3.60
CA ASN A 157 -29.63 -35.37 2.48
C ASN A 157 -30.28 -33.99 2.69
N PHE A 158 -31.07 -33.51 1.71
CA PHE A 158 -31.87 -32.29 1.81
C PHE A 158 -33.37 -32.57 2.03
N THR A 159 -33.69 -33.64 2.75
CA THR A 159 -35.07 -33.98 3.12
C THR A 159 -35.17 -34.28 4.62
N THR A 160 -35.06 -35.56 5.00
CA THR A 160 -35.26 -36.03 6.37
C THR A 160 -34.22 -35.52 7.36
N SER A 161 -32.97 -35.27 6.94
CA SER A 161 -31.93 -34.72 7.82
C SER A 161 -32.29 -33.34 8.41
N TRP A 162 -33.19 -32.59 7.75
CA TRP A 162 -33.54 -31.21 8.13
C TRP A 162 -34.86 -31.13 8.91
N ARG A 163 -35.60 -32.24 9.00
CA ARG A 163 -36.96 -32.30 9.55
C ARG A 163 -37.03 -31.83 11.01
N ASP A 164 -36.03 -32.17 11.82
CA ASP A 164 -36.03 -31.86 13.26
C ASP A 164 -35.59 -30.42 13.60
N GLY A 165 -35.23 -29.64 12.58
CA GLY A 165 -34.79 -28.25 12.70
C GLY A 165 -33.40 -28.07 13.31
N ARG A 166 -32.70 -29.13 13.74
CA ARG A 166 -31.42 -29.00 14.45
C ARG A 166 -30.30 -28.55 13.53
N LEU A 167 -30.26 -29.04 12.29
CA LEU A 167 -29.25 -28.61 11.30
C LEU A 167 -29.33 -27.11 11.00
N PHE A 168 -30.55 -26.55 10.85
CA PHE A 168 -30.71 -25.10 10.64
C PHE A 168 -30.14 -24.30 11.80
N ASN A 169 -30.45 -24.70 13.04
CA ASN A 169 -29.95 -24.05 14.24
C ASN A 169 -28.42 -24.17 14.37
N ALA A 170 -27.86 -25.35 14.08
CA ALA A 170 -26.41 -25.58 14.14
C ALA A 170 -25.64 -24.73 13.12
N ILE A 171 -26.17 -24.57 11.90
CA ILE A 171 -25.59 -23.70 10.87
C ILE A 171 -25.59 -22.23 11.33
N ILE A 172 -26.71 -21.76 11.88
CA ILE A 172 -26.81 -20.40 12.42
C ILE A 172 -25.85 -20.20 13.60
N HIS A 173 -25.79 -21.15 14.53
CA HIS A 173 -24.88 -21.12 15.68
C HIS A 173 -23.41 -21.12 15.24
N ARG A 174 -23.04 -21.92 14.23
CA ARG A 174 -21.68 -21.97 13.69
C ARG A 174 -21.24 -20.60 13.19
N HIS A 175 -22.14 -19.89 12.52
CA HIS A 175 -21.86 -18.57 12.00
C HIS A 175 -21.86 -17.49 13.10
N LYS A 176 -22.85 -17.49 13.99
CA LYS A 176 -22.98 -16.54 15.10
C LYS A 176 -23.47 -17.28 16.36
N PRO A 177 -22.54 -17.72 17.23
CA PRO A 177 -22.88 -18.54 18.40
C PRO A 177 -23.88 -17.87 19.36
N MET A 178 -23.83 -16.55 19.48
CA MET A 178 -24.69 -15.79 20.41
C MET A 178 -26.18 -15.79 20.04
N LEU A 179 -26.56 -16.23 18.83
CA LEU A 179 -27.95 -16.17 18.37
C LEU A 179 -28.78 -17.41 18.76
N VAL A 180 -28.14 -18.53 19.09
CA VAL A 180 -28.80 -19.83 19.27
C VAL A 180 -28.21 -20.53 20.48
N ASP A 181 -29.04 -20.93 21.45
CA ASP A 181 -28.62 -21.85 22.50
C ASP A 181 -28.81 -23.30 22.06
N MET A 182 -27.72 -23.95 21.62
CA MET A 182 -27.77 -25.35 21.18
C MET A 182 -28.16 -26.33 22.29
N SER A 183 -27.88 -26.03 23.56
CA SER A 183 -28.34 -26.87 24.68
C SER A 183 -29.86 -26.95 24.71
N ARG A 184 -30.55 -25.86 24.37
CA ARG A 184 -32.01 -25.82 24.27
C ARG A 184 -32.52 -26.58 23.04
N VAL A 185 -31.88 -26.38 21.89
CA VAL A 185 -32.26 -26.99 20.60
C VAL A 185 -32.35 -28.53 20.69
N TYR A 186 -31.45 -29.18 21.43
CA TYR A 186 -31.48 -30.63 21.60
C TYR A 186 -32.71 -31.15 22.37
N ARG A 187 -33.37 -30.32 23.18
CA ARG A 187 -34.52 -30.70 24.03
C ARG A 187 -35.87 -30.24 23.51
N GLN A 188 -35.88 -29.38 22.49
CA GLN A 188 -37.11 -28.81 21.90
C GLN A 188 -37.73 -29.76 20.86
N SER A 189 -39.01 -29.52 20.55
CA SER A 189 -39.68 -30.22 19.46
C SER A 189 -39.21 -29.71 18.09
N ASN A 190 -39.45 -30.51 17.04
CA ASN A 190 -39.11 -30.15 15.66
C ASN A 190 -39.66 -28.77 15.27
N LEU A 191 -40.97 -28.55 15.50
CA LEU A 191 -41.63 -27.28 15.19
C LEU A 191 -41.02 -26.09 15.93
N GLN A 192 -40.64 -26.26 17.20
CA GLN A 192 -39.99 -25.20 17.97
C GLN A 192 -38.59 -24.87 17.42
N ASN A 193 -37.82 -25.89 17.03
CA ASN A 193 -36.50 -25.71 16.43
C ASN A 193 -36.59 -25.03 15.06
N LEU A 194 -37.53 -25.45 14.22
CA LEU A 194 -37.77 -24.88 12.90
C LEU A 194 -38.21 -23.42 13.00
N GLU A 195 -39.22 -23.12 13.83
CA GLU A 195 -39.70 -21.75 14.03
C GLU A 195 -38.58 -20.83 14.55
N GLN A 196 -37.81 -21.29 15.54
CA GLN A 196 -36.67 -20.55 16.06
C GLN A 196 -35.65 -20.26 14.96
N ALA A 197 -35.22 -21.28 14.20
CA ALA A 197 -34.20 -21.10 13.17
C ALA A 197 -34.66 -20.12 12.09
N PHE A 198 -35.90 -20.23 11.62
CA PHE A 198 -36.44 -19.35 10.59
C PHE A 198 -36.62 -17.92 11.09
N ALA A 199 -37.08 -17.72 12.32
CA ALA A 199 -37.21 -16.40 12.93
C ALA A 199 -35.85 -15.72 13.16
N VAL A 200 -34.85 -16.45 13.66
CA VAL A 200 -33.49 -15.92 13.88
C VAL A 200 -32.81 -15.60 12.55
N ALA A 201 -32.92 -16.48 11.55
CA ALA A 201 -32.33 -16.25 10.23
C ALA A 201 -32.91 -15.00 9.55
N GLU A 202 -34.22 -14.76 9.66
CA GLU A 202 -34.85 -13.57 9.11
C GLU A 202 -34.42 -12.29 9.84
N ARG A 203 -34.55 -12.28 11.18
CA ARG A 203 -34.30 -11.10 11.99
C ARG A 203 -32.83 -10.69 12.01
N ASP A 204 -31.94 -11.66 12.18
CA ASP A 204 -30.53 -11.40 12.52
C ASP A 204 -29.55 -11.64 11.35
N LEU A 205 -29.97 -12.40 10.34
CA LEU A 205 -29.17 -12.70 9.14
C LEU A 205 -29.78 -12.16 7.84
N GLY A 206 -30.99 -11.60 7.86
CA GLY A 206 -31.67 -11.08 6.67
C GLY A 206 -32.11 -12.15 5.67
N VAL A 207 -32.20 -13.41 6.10
CA VAL A 207 -32.60 -14.54 5.23
C VAL A 207 -34.12 -14.64 5.20
N THR A 208 -34.71 -14.40 4.03
CA THR A 208 -36.17 -14.47 3.84
C THR A 208 -36.72 -15.85 4.24
N ARG A 209 -37.80 -15.88 5.04
CA ARG A 209 -38.48 -17.12 5.45
C ARG A 209 -39.21 -17.80 4.29
N LEU A 210 -38.51 -18.66 3.55
CA LEU A 210 -39.09 -19.38 2.41
C LEU A 210 -39.90 -20.61 2.82
N LEU A 211 -39.59 -21.19 3.98
CA LEU A 211 -40.23 -22.40 4.51
C LEU A 211 -41.09 -22.07 5.71
N ASP A 212 -42.15 -22.84 5.91
CA ASP A 212 -42.94 -22.83 7.14
C ASP A 212 -42.69 -24.12 7.93
N PRO A 213 -42.62 -24.08 9.27
CA PRO A 213 -42.25 -25.24 10.09
C PRO A 213 -43.08 -26.49 9.82
N GLU A 214 -44.39 -26.35 9.63
CA GLU A 214 -45.31 -27.44 9.37
C GLU A 214 -45.10 -28.12 8.01
N ASP A 215 -44.54 -27.39 7.04
CA ASP A 215 -44.22 -27.93 5.70
C ASP A 215 -42.90 -28.72 5.73
N VAL A 216 -42.09 -28.56 6.79
CA VAL A 216 -40.81 -29.25 7.00
C VAL A 216 -40.92 -30.39 8.00
N ASP A 217 -41.76 -30.30 9.04
CA ASP A 217 -41.98 -31.40 9.99
C ASP A 217 -42.96 -32.46 9.45
N VAL A 218 -42.62 -33.02 8.28
CA VAL A 218 -43.34 -34.10 7.60
C VAL A 218 -42.41 -35.30 7.37
N PRO A 219 -42.92 -36.52 7.14
CA PRO A 219 -42.07 -37.71 6.97
C PRO A 219 -41.02 -37.58 5.86
N GLN A 220 -41.32 -36.86 4.78
CA GLN A 220 -40.41 -36.62 3.67
C GLN A 220 -40.58 -35.19 3.12
N PRO A 221 -39.82 -34.22 3.64
CA PRO A 221 -39.87 -32.82 3.19
C PRO A 221 -39.50 -32.69 1.71
N ASP A 222 -40.00 -31.65 1.03
CA ASP A 222 -39.67 -31.40 -0.38
C ASP A 222 -38.20 -30.97 -0.54
N GLU A 223 -37.42 -31.78 -1.25
CA GLU A 223 -35.98 -31.62 -1.37
C GLU A 223 -35.57 -30.26 -1.97
N LYS A 224 -36.26 -29.85 -3.03
CA LYS A 224 -35.95 -28.60 -3.73
C LYS A 224 -36.24 -27.38 -2.87
N SER A 225 -37.32 -27.44 -2.07
CA SER A 225 -37.65 -26.39 -1.12
C SER A 225 -36.59 -26.24 -0.03
N ILE A 226 -36.11 -27.35 0.54
CA ILE A 226 -35.01 -27.33 1.52
C ILE A 226 -33.73 -26.78 0.89
N ILE A 227 -33.31 -27.29 -0.28
CA ILE A 227 -32.11 -26.80 -0.99
C ILE A 227 -32.19 -25.29 -1.23
N THR A 228 -33.34 -24.79 -1.68
CA THR A 228 -33.54 -23.36 -1.98
C THR A 228 -33.31 -22.49 -0.73
N TYR A 229 -33.83 -22.93 0.42
CA TYR A 229 -33.67 -22.21 1.68
C TYR A 229 -32.25 -22.35 2.26
N VAL A 230 -31.65 -23.54 2.22
CA VAL A 230 -30.27 -23.77 2.69
C VAL A 230 -29.26 -22.99 1.84
N SER A 231 -29.48 -22.89 0.54
CA SER A 231 -28.67 -22.04 -0.34
C SER A 231 -28.83 -20.55 -0.01
N SER A 232 -30.02 -20.09 0.40
CA SER A 232 -30.18 -18.72 0.93
C SER A 232 -29.46 -18.49 2.26
N LEU A 233 -29.35 -19.52 3.12
CA LEU A 233 -28.50 -19.44 4.31
C LEU A 233 -27.01 -19.36 3.93
N TYR A 234 -26.56 -20.18 2.97
CA TYR A 234 -25.19 -20.15 2.44
C TYR A 234 -24.81 -18.74 1.96
N ASP A 235 -25.66 -18.08 1.18
CA ASP A 235 -25.42 -16.73 0.66
C ASP A 235 -25.31 -15.64 1.74
N ALA A 236 -25.97 -15.83 2.89
CA ALA A 236 -25.93 -14.91 4.01
C ALA A 236 -24.69 -15.11 4.91
N MET A 237 -23.97 -16.23 4.76
CA MET A 237 -22.74 -16.47 5.51
C MET A 237 -21.54 -15.86 4.76
N PRO A 238 -20.51 -15.37 5.49
CA PRO A 238 -19.29 -14.88 4.89
C PRO A 238 -18.69 -15.96 3.99
N ARG A 239 -18.53 -15.64 2.71
CA ARG A 239 -17.77 -16.49 1.80
C ARG A 239 -16.34 -16.51 2.33
N VAL A 240 -15.83 -17.70 2.67
CA VAL A 240 -14.40 -17.90 2.83
C VAL A 240 -13.79 -17.51 1.48
N PRO A 241 -12.97 -16.44 1.38
CA PRO A 241 -12.30 -16.13 0.13
C PRO A 241 -11.58 -17.39 -0.34
N GLU A 242 -11.58 -17.66 -1.65
CA GLU A 242 -10.89 -18.83 -2.20
C GLU A 242 -9.52 -18.98 -1.54
N ALA A 243 -9.03 -20.21 -1.33
CA ALA A 243 -7.62 -20.35 -0.92
C ALA A 243 -6.68 -19.62 -1.90
N GLN A 244 -7.07 -19.41 -3.16
CA GLN A 244 -6.36 -18.57 -4.13
C GLN A 244 -6.55 -17.06 -3.92
N ASP A 245 -7.73 -16.57 -3.55
CA ASP A 245 -7.98 -15.15 -3.22
C ASP A 245 -7.41 -14.76 -1.85
N GLY A 246 -7.44 -15.67 -0.86
CA GLY A 246 -6.76 -15.51 0.42
C GLY A 246 -5.24 -15.55 0.28
N VAL A 247 -4.70 -16.40 -0.60
CA VAL A 247 -3.26 -16.40 -0.93
C VAL A 247 -2.88 -15.15 -1.72
N LYS A 248 -3.65 -14.73 -2.73
CA LYS A 248 -3.41 -13.49 -3.47
C LYS A 248 -3.57 -12.24 -2.61
N ALA A 249 -4.57 -12.18 -1.74
CA ALA A 249 -4.76 -11.09 -0.79
C ALA A 249 -3.63 -11.07 0.25
N ASN A 250 -3.18 -12.22 0.74
CA ASN A 250 -2.01 -12.32 1.62
C ASN A 250 -0.71 -11.95 0.89
N GLU A 251 -0.53 -12.36 -0.36
CA GLU A 251 0.65 -12.02 -1.18
C GLU A 251 0.67 -10.53 -1.52
N LEU A 252 -0.49 -9.95 -1.84
CA LEU A 252 -0.68 -8.52 -2.05
C LEU A 252 -0.38 -7.73 -0.77
N GLN A 253 -0.88 -8.20 0.38
CA GLN A 253 -0.62 -7.61 1.69
C GLN A 253 0.87 -7.69 2.06
N LEU A 254 1.50 -8.83 1.83
CA LEU A 254 2.92 -9.05 2.10
C LEU A 254 3.81 -8.19 1.21
N ARG A 255 3.51 -8.11 -0.10
CA ARG A 255 4.22 -7.23 -1.03
C ARG A 255 4.01 -5.76 -0.72
N TRP A 256 2.80 -5.38 -0.30
CA TRP A 256 2.53 -4.02 0.16
C TRP A 256 3.34 -3.70 1.42
N GLN A 257 3.41 -4.62 2.37
CA GLN A 257 4.22 -4.46 3.58
C GLN A 257 5.72 -4.35 3.24
N GLU A 258 6.23 -5.20 2.36
CA GLU A 258 7.61 -5.15 1.85
C GLU A 258 7.91 -3.80 1.19
N TYR A 259 7.02 -3.32 0.31
CA TYR A 259 7.13 -2.01 -0.31
C TYR A 259 7.19 -0.89 0.75
N TYR A 260 6.24 -0.93 1.69
CA TYR A 260 6.09 0.09 2.72
C TYR A 260 7.32 0.17 3.64
N GLU A 261 7.87 -0.97 4.05
CA GLU A 261 9.07 -1.05 4.89
C GLU A 261 10.30 -0.49 4.15
N VAL A 262 10.52 -0.91 2.89
CA VAL A 262 11.64 -0.43 2.08
C VAL A 262 11.56 1.07 1.85
N VAL A 263 10.39 1.57 1.45
CA VAL A 263 10.20 3.01 1.19
C VAL A 263 10.33 3.83 2.47
N THR A 264 9.80 3.35 3.60
CA THR A 264 9.95 4.07 4.89
C THR A 264 11.42 4.23 5.27
N LEU A 265 12.20 3.15 5.20
CA LEU A 265 13.63 3.17 5.52
C LEU A 265 14.40 4.03 4.52
N LEU A 266 14.08 3.93 3.23
CA LEU A 266 14.71 4.73 2.17
C LEU A 266 14.43 6.23 2.35
N LEU A 267 13.18 6.63 2.59
CA LEU A 267 12.82 8.03 2.82
C LEU A 267 13.48 8.60 4.08
N GLN A 268 13.54 7.82 5.16
CA GLN A 268 14.25 8.24 6.37
C GLN A 268 15.75 8.47 6.09
N TRP A 269 16.38 7.53 5.39
CA TRP A 269 17.78 7.62 5.01
C TRP A 269 18.06 8.80 4.08
N LEU A 270 17.21 9.02 3.06
CA LEU A 270 17.29 10.14 2.13
C LEU A 270 17.24 11.48 2.85
N ARG A 271 16.27 11.68 3.73
CA ARG A 271 16.12 12.93 4.50
C ARG A 271 17.33 13.19 5.39
N GLN A 272 17.81 12.16 6.10
CA GLN A 272 18.99 12.29 6.97
C GLN A 272 20.25 12.65 6.18
N HIS A 273 20.51 11.98 5.05
CA HIS A 273 21.73 12.21 4.28
C HIS A 273 21.68 13.51 3.48
N THR A 274 20.49 13.96 3.09
CA THR A 274 20.32 15.28 2.49
C THR A 274 20.75 16.36 3.47
N LEU A 275 20.29 16.30 4.73
CA LEU A 275 20.70 17.23 5.78
C LEU A 275 22.20 17.19 6.06
N LEU A 276 22.82 16.00 6.06
CA LEU A 276 24.27 15.87 6.24
C LEU A 276 25.07 16.49 5.08
N CYS A 277 24.56 16.38 3.84
CA CYS A 277 25.19 16.98 2.67
C CYS A 277 24.98 18.49 2.60
N GLU A 278 23.87 19.01 3.14
CA GLU A 278 23.56 20.44 3.21
C GLU A 278 24.36 21.18 4.31
N GLU A 279 25.09 20.47 5.18
CA GLU A 279 25.99 21.09 6.16
C GLU A 279 27.01 22.00 5.45
N ARG A 280 27.15 23.24 5.91
CA ARG A 280 28.05 24.25 5.33
C ARG A 280 29.23 24.59 6.22
N ARG A 281 29.29 24.03 7.43
CA ARG A 281 30.42 24.19 8.34
C ARG A 281 31.51 23.21 7.94
N PHE A 282 32.72 23.74 7.80
CA PHE A 282 33.93 22.96 7.52
C PHE A 282 34.89 23.01 8.70
N PRO A 283 35.65 21.92 8.94
CA PRO A 283 36.78 21.92 9.84
C PRO A 283 37.84 22.98 9.49
N ALA A 284 38.64 23.37 10.48
CA ALA A 284 39.61 24.47 10.33
C ALA A 284 40.98 24.01 9.83
N THR A 285 41.29 22.70 9.94
CA THR A 285 42.59 22.13 9.56
C THR A 285 42.49 21.27 8.32
N TYR A 286 43.61 21.13 7.62
CA TYR A 286 43.68 20.34 6.39
C TYR A 286 43.44 18.86 6.68
N GLU A 287 43.98 18.34 7.78
CA GLU A 287 43.85 16.94 8.18
C GLU A 287 42.40 16.55 8.46
N GLU A 288 41.64 17.41 9.15
CA GLU A 288 40.22 17.17 9.44
C GLU A 288 39.36 17.19 8.18
N ILE A 289 39.65 18.10 7.25
CA ILE A 289 38.97 18.15 5.95
C ILE A 289 39.30 16.90 5.11
N GLU A 290 40.54 16.42 5.15
CA GLU A 290 40.93 15.21 4.44
C GLU A 290 40.18 13.97 4.96
N ILE A 291 40.00 13.86 6.28
CA ILE A 291 39.19 12.81 6.90
C ILE A 291 37.74 12.90 6.42
N LEU A 292 37.16 14.11 6.45
CA LEU A 292 35.79 14.36 6.01
C LEU A 292 35.59 14.02 4.52
N TRP A 293 36.59 14.34 3.68
CA TRP A 293 36.59 13.98 2.26
C TRP A 293 36.62 12.47 2.05
N ARG A 294 37.47 11.73 2.78
CA ARG A 294 37.51 10.26 2.71
C ARG A 294 36.20 9.62 3.15
N GLN A 295 35.57 10.15 4.20
CA GLN A 295 34.24 9.69 4.64
C GLN A 295 33.18 9.94 3.57
N PHE A 296 33.20 11.12 2.95
CA PHE A 296 32.30 11.47 1.86
C PHE A 296 32.49 10.57 0.62
N LEU A 297 33.74 10.27 0.24
CA LEU A 297 34.02 9.32 -0.84
C LEU A 297 33.51 7.91 -0.52
N LYS A 298 33.76 7.41 0.70
CA LYS A 298 33.25 6.11 1.14
C LYS A 298 31.72 6.06 1.05
N PHE A 299 31.03 7.11 1.49
CA PHE A 299 29.58 7.22 1.33
C PHE A 299 29.15 7.12 -0.15
N LYS A 300 29.80 7.86 -1.06
CA LYS A 300 29.50 7.83 -2.50
C LYS A 300 29.76 6.48 -3.16
N GLU A 301 30.81 5.78 -2.73
CA GLU A 301 31.27 4.53 -3.36
C GLU A 301 30.57 3.29 -2.80
N THR A 302 30.05 3.35 -1.57
CA THR A 302 29.50 2.17 -0.89
C THR A 302 28.02 2.31 -0.54
N GLU A 303 27.65 3.38 0.16
CA GLU A 303 26.30 3.53 0.71
C GLU A 303 25.31 4.02 -0.36
N LEU A 304 25.70 5.02 -1.15
CA LEU A 304 24.85 5.59 -2.18
C LEU A 304 24.43 4.57 -3.24
N PRO A 305 25.32 3.72 -3.81
CA PRO A 305 24.92 2.70 -4.78
C PRO A 305 24.02 1.61 -4.17
N ALA A 306 24.28 1.22 -2.91
CA ALA A 306 23.43 0.25 -2.21
C ALA A 306 21.99 0.79 -2.05
N LYS A 307 21.85 2.08 -1.74
CA LYS A 307 20.54 2.74 -1.60
C LYS A 307 19.85 3.00 -2.94
N GLU A 308 20.61 3.19 -4.02
CA GLU A 308 20.07 3.23 -5.38
C GLU A 308 19.48 1.88 -5.80
N ALA A 309 20.11 0.77 -5.37
CA ALA A 309 19.56 -0.56 -5.55
C ALA A 309 18.26 -0.76 -4.74
N ASP A 310 18.20 -0.28 -3.49
CA ASP A 310 16.96 -0.29 -2.69
C ASP A 310 15.83 0.52 -3.37
N LYS A 311 16.15 1.69 -3.93
CA LYS A 311 15.21 2.51 -4.71
C LYS A 311 14.69 1.72 -5.91
N SER A 312 15.59 1.14 -6.71
CA SER A 312 15.24 0.35 -7.89
C SER A 312 14.37 -0.86 -7.53
N ARG A 313 14.68 -1.54 -6.43
CA ARG A 313 13.88 -2.64 -5.88
C ARG A 313 12.48 -2.16 -5.48
N SER A 314 12.37 -1.04 -4.76
CA SER A 314 11.06 -0.48 -4.36
C SER A 314 10.17 -0.18 -5.57
N LYS A 315 10.75 0.36 -6.65
CA LYS A 315 10.06 0.61 -7.91
C LYS A 315 9.57 -0.69 -8.56
N GLY A 316 10.39 -1.73 -8.57
CA GLY A 316 10.00 -3.06 -9.07
C GLY A 316 8.85 -3.68 -8.28
N ILE A 317 8.87 -3.56 -6.94
CA ILE A 317 7.76 -4.03 -6.10
C ILE A 317 6.48 -3.25 -6.42
N PHE A 318 6.55 -1.92 -6.56
CA PHE A 318 5.39 -1.09 -6.87
C PHE A 318 4.77 -1.40 -8.23
N GLN A 319 5.59 -1.69 -9.25
CA GLN A 319 5.09 -2.10 -10.58
C GLN A 319 4.21 -3.35 -10.49
N ALA A 320 4.55 -4.30 -9.61
CA ALA A 320 3.71 -5.46 -9.36
C ALA A 320 2.41 -5.14 -8.60
N LEU A 321 2.32 -3.98 -7.95
CA LEU A 321 1.17 -3.51 -7.17
C LEU A 321 0.27 -2.52 -7.93
N GLU A 322 0.74 -1.94 -9.05
CA GLU A 322 0.02 -0.90 -9.81
C GLU A 322 -1.41 -1.28 -10.17
N GLY A 323 -1.63 -2.53 -10.63
CA GLY A 323 -2.97 -3.00 -10.99
C GLY A 323 -3.95 -2.96 -9.80
N ALA A 324 -3.49 -3.34 -8.60
CA ALA A 324 -4.31 -3.31 -7.38
C ALA A 324 -4.57 -1.88 -6.89
N VAL A 325 -3.63 -0.96 -7.09
CA VAL A 325 -3.80 0.46 -6.78
C VAL A 325 -4.83 1.10 -7.73
N GLN A 326 -4.72 0.85 -9.04
CA GLN A 326 -5.66 1.34 -10.05
C GLN A 326 -7.07 0.79 -9.86
N ALA A 327 -7.18 -0.47 -9.43
CA ALA A 327 -8.45 -1.10 -9.07
C ALA A 327 -9.05 -0.60 -7.74
N GLY A 328 -8.34 0.27 -7.01
CA GLY A 328 -8.79 0.81 -5.72
C GLY A 328 -8.71 -0.17 -4.54
N GLN A 329 -8.06 -1.32 -4.73
CA GLN A 329 -7.89 -2.36 -3.71
C GLN A 329 -6.79 -1.99 -2.70
N LEU A 330 -5.75 -1.26 -3.14
CA LEU A 330 -4.71 -0.69 -2.29
C LEU A 330 -4.71 0.83 -2.38
N LYS A 331 -4.64 1.49 -1.23
CA LYS A 331 -4.49 2.96 -1.13
C LYS A 331 -3.07 3.30 -0.76
N VAL A 332 -2.37 4.01 -1.64
CA VAL A 332 -1.02 4.51 -1.39
C VAL A 332 -1.11 5.75 -0.50
N PRO A 333 -0.44 5.77 0.67
CA PRO A 333 -0.37 6.96 1.52
C PRO A 333 0.32 8.13 0.79
N PRO A 334 -0.02 9.39 1.11
CA PRO A 334 0.70 10.55 0.59
C PRO A 334 2.20 10.48 0.90
N GLY A 335 3.05 10.76 -0.08
CA GLY A 335 4.51 10.74 0.08
C GLY A 335 5.15 9.35 -0.05
N TYR A 336 4.36 8.31 -0.29
CA TYR A 336 4.81 6.92 -0.48
C TYR A 336 4.69 6.47 -1.94
N HIS A 337 4.38 7.35 -2.88
CA HIS A 337 4.37 6.97 -4.29
C HIS A 337 5.81 6.90 -4.82
N PRO A 338 6.17 6.03 -5.79
CA PRO A 338 7.53 5.98 -6.33
C PRO A 338 8.03 7.32 -6.90
N LEU A 339 7.12 8.17 -7.39
CA LEU A 339 7.44 9.53 -7.84
C LEU A 339 7.93 10.42 -6.69
N ASP A 340 7.35 10.27 -5.49
CA ASP A 340 7.77 11.03 -4.30
C ASP A 340 9.18 10.59 -3.88
N VAL A 341 9.47 9.28 -3.94
CA VAL A 341 10.80 8.72 -3.66
C VAL A 341 11.83 9.22 -4.66
N GLU A 342 11.51 9.27 -5.95
CA GLU A 342 12.39 9.84 -6.98
C GLU A 342 12.64 11.33 -6.76
N GLN A 343 11.65 12.09 -6.31
CA GLN A 343 11.81 13.50 -5.98
C GLN A 343 12.80 13.70 -4.82
N GLU A 344 12.66 12.95 -3.73
CA GLU A 344 13.58 13.02 -2.59
C GLU A 344 14.98 12.50 -2.95
N TRP A 345 15.07 11.48 -3.80
CA TRP A 345 16.35 11.02 -4.37
C TRP A 345 17.05 12.12 -5.16
N GLY A 346 16.31 12.86 -5.99
CA GLY A 346 16.82 14.01 -6.74
C GLY A 346 17.37 15.12 -5.83
N ARG A 347 16.70 15.39 -4.70
CA ARG A 347 17.19 16.36 -3.70
C ARG A 347 18.51 15.93 -3.08
N LEU A 348 18.61 14.67 -2.64
CA LEU A 348 19.87 14.14 -2.12
C LEU A 348 20.98 14.24 -3.17
N HIS A 349 20.72 13.85 -4.41
CA HIS A 349 21.72 13.87 -5.47
C HIS A 349 22.25 15.29 -5.72
N GLY A 350 21.37 16.29 -5.73
CA GLY A 350 21.76 17.70 -5.81
C GLY A 350 22.64 18.12 -4.62
N ALA A 351 22.23 17.77 -3.40
CA ALA A 351 22.99 18.09 -2.19
C ALA A 351 24.38 17.41 -2.17
N VAL A 352 24.49 16.17 -2.65
CA VAL A 352 25.77 15.44 -2.77
C VAL A 352 26.70 16.15 -3.75
N LEU A 353 26.20 16.58 -4.91
CA LEU A 353 27.00 17.31 -5.91
C LEU A 353 27.49 18.65 -5.36
N GLU A 354 26.62 19.40 -4.68
CA GLU A 354 26.98 20.66 -4.03
C GLU A 354 28.05 20.43 -2.94
N ARG A 355 27.83 19.44 -2.06
CA ARG A 355 28.75 19.09 -0.97
C ARG A 355 30.13 18.71 -1.48
N GLU A 356 30.20 17.94 -2.56
CA GLU A 356 31.47 17.59 -3.21
C GLU A 356 32.20 18.82 -3.72
N GLY A 357 31.48 19.74 -4.37
CA GLY A 357 32.02 21.01 -4.85
C GLY A 357 32.59 21.86 -3.71
N LEU A 358 31.83 22.00 -2.62
CA LEU A 358 32.25 22.77 -1.45
C LEU A 358 33.46 22.14 -0.75
N LEU A 359 33.46 20.81 -0.53
CA LEU A 359 34.59 20.12 0.08
C LEU A 359 35.86 20.28 -0.77
N ARG A 360 35.76 20.12 -2.09
CA ARG A 360 36.90 20.29 -3.01
C ARG A 360 37.44 21.72 -2.96
N ALA A 361 36.56 22.72 -2.97
CA ALA A 361 36.95 24.13 -2.89
C ALA A 361 37.66 24.43 -1.55
N GLU A 362 37.17 23.86 -0.46
CA GLU A 362 37.73 24.06 0.88
C GLU A 362 39.08 23.35 1.06
N CYS A 363 39.25 22.12 0.54
CA CYS A 363 40.56 21.46 0.47
C CYS A 363 41.59 22.34 -0.23
N GLN A 364 41.26 22.82 -1.43
CA GLN A 364 42.16 23.68 -2.21
C GLN A 364 42.47 25.00 -1.49
N ARG A 365 41.48 25.55 -0.76
CA ARG A 365 41.67 26.77 0.03
C ARG A 365 42.67 26.54 1.15
N LEU A 366 42.52 25.46 1.93
CA LEU A 366 43.43 25.14 3.02
C LEU A 366 44.83 24.77 2.53
N GLU A 367 44.97 24.02 1.44
CA GLU A 367 46.27 23.73 0.82
C GLU A 367 47.02 25.01 0.43
N ARG A 368 46.32 25.98 -0.19
CA ARG A 368 46.92 27.27 -0.55
C ARG A 368 47.39 28.03 0.69
N LEU A 369 46.58 28.09 1.74
CA LEU A 369 46.95 28.77 2.98
C LEU A 369 48.08 28.06 3.73
N GLN A 370 48.13 26.73 3.69
CA GLN A 370 49.23 25.97 4.26
C GLN A 370 50.56 26.27 3.55
N ARG A 371 50.56 26.49 2.22
CA ARG A 371 51.74 26.96 1.49
C ARG A 371 52.18 28.35 1.95
N VAL A 372 51.23 29.26 2.20
CA VAL A 372 51.52 30.60 2.76
C VAL A 372 52.13 30.48 4.15
N VAL A 373 51.63 29.59 5.02
CA VAL A 373 52.24 29.31 6.33
C VAL A 373 53.69 28.86 6.17
N THR A 374 53.95 27.86 5.33
CA THR A 374 55.31 27.35 5.12
C THR A 374 56.25 28.44 4.60
N LYS A 375 55.79 29.26 3.64
CA LYS A 375 56.53 30.41 3.11
C LYS A 375 56.84 31.43 4.22
N LEU A 376 55.82 31.86 4.97
CA LEU A 376 55.94 32.83 6.05
C LEU A 376 56.92 32.33 7.13
N GLN A 377 56.84 31.06 7.51
CA GLN A 377 57.78 30.46 8.47
C GLN A 377 59.23 30.56 7.97
N MET A 378 59.50 30.20 6.71
CA MET A 378 60.82 30.29 6.10
C MET A 378 61.32 31.75 6.03
N GLU A 379 60.51 32.65 5.45
CA GLU A 379 60.88 34.05 5.24
C GLU A 379 61.02 34.83 6.55
N SER A 380 60.23 34.50 7.57
CA SER A 380 60.40 35.09 8.91
C SER A 380 61.73 34.66 9.55
N GLY A 381 62.20 33.44 9.29
CA GLY A 381 63.54 32.99 9.70
C GLY A 381 64.65 33.76 8.99
N LEU A 382 64.54 33.95 7.68
CA LEU A 382 65.50 34.77 6.91
C LEU A 382 65.51 36.23 7.38
N CYS A 383 64.34 36.79 7.71
CA CYS A 383 64.24 38.13 8.26
C CYS A 383 64.92 38.23 9.63
N GLU A 384 64.77 37.20 10.47
CA GLU A 384 65.45 37.12 11.77
C GLU A 384 66.97 37.07 11.60
N GLU A 385 67.49 36.31 10.64
CA GLU A 385 68.91 36.30 10.27
C GLU A 385 69.40 37.66 9.77
N GLN A 386 68.63 38.33 8.91
CA GLN A 386 68.95 39.67 8.42
C GLN A 386 69.01 40.70 9.55
N LEU A 387 68.09 40.63 10.51
CA LEU A 387 68.10 41.47 11.72
C LEU A 387 69.30 41.14 12.62
N ASN A 388 69.65 39.86 12.79
CA ASN A 388 70.85 39.45 13.54
C ASN A 388 72.13 40.01 12.91
N GLN A 389 72.22 40.03 11.58
CA GLN A 389 73.37 40.59 10.86
C GLN A 389 73.45 42.10 11.03
N ALA A 390 72.33 42.81 10.88
CA ALA A 390 72.27 44.26 11.09
C ALA A 390 72.65 44.65 12.52
N ASP A 391 72.11 43.93 13.51
CA ASP A 391 72.43 44.12 14.93
C ASP A 391 73.92 43.85 15.22
N ALA A 392 74.48 42.75 14.70
CA ALA A 392 75.90 42.45 14.87
C ALA A 392 76.82 43.52 14.26
N LEU A 393 76.47 44.06 13.09
CA LEU A 393 77.19 45.16 12.44
C LEU A 393 77.08 46.45 13.27
N LEU A 394 75.87 46.79 13.75
CA LEU A 394 75.63 47.94 14.62
C LEU A 394 76.47 47.85 15.89
N GLN A 395 76.42 46.72 16.60
CA GLN A 395 77.18 46.51 17.83
C GLN A 395 78.69 46.58 17.59
N ALA A 396 79.18 46.10 16.43
CA ALA A 396 80.59 46.26 16.06
C ALA A 396 80.96 47.73 15.80
N GLU A 397 80.07 48.50 15.20
CA GLU A 397 80.26 49.93 14.94
C GLU A 397 80.23 50.76 16.22
N LEU A 398 79.28 50.51 17.12
CA LEU A 398 79.21 51.14 18.44
C LEU A 398 80.48 50.87 19.26
N ARG A 399 81.02 49.64 19.22
CA ARG A 399 82.30 49.31 19.87
C ARG A 399 83.48 50.05 19.24
N ALA A 400 83.51 50.21 17.92
CA ALA A 400 84.56 50.93 17.22
C ALA A 400 84.55 52.44 17.55
N LEU A 401 83.35 53.03 17.59
CA LEU A 401 83.12 54.42 18.00
C LEU A 401 83.55 54.64 19.46
N GLY A 402 83.17 53.72 20.37
CA GLY A 402 83.63 53.74 21.77
C GLY A 402 85.15 53.63 21.95
N ALA A 403 85.84 53.03 20.97
CA ALA A 403 87.30 52.96 20.91
C ALA A 403 87.96 54.14 20.14
N GLY A 404 87.20 55.16 19.77
CA GLY A 404 87.69 56.37 19.09
C GLY A 404 87.97 56.22 17.60
N LYS A 405 87.50 55.14 16.95
CA LYS A 405 87.61 54.95 15.49
C LYS A 405 86.41 55.57 14.77
N PRO A 406 86.57 56.14 13.56
CA PRO A 406 85.45 56.69 12.81
C PRO A 406 84.46 55.60 12.39
N ALA A 407 83.17 55.93 12.31
CA ALA A 407 82.13 55.09 11.74
C ALA A 407 82.44 54.78 10.26
N GLN A 408 82.31 53.52 9.86
CA GLN A 408 82.64 53.06 8.51
C GLN A 408 81.60 52.11 7.93
N ARG A 409 80.65 51.61 8.73
CA ARG A 409 79.69 50.56 8.35
C ARG A 409 78.24 51.01 8.44
N GLY A 410 77.97 52.24 8.87
CA GLY A 410 76.61 52.80 8.98
C GLY A 410 75.75 52.63 7.72
N PRO A 411 76.26 52.91 6.50
CA PRO A 411 75.49 52.68 5.28
C PRO A 411 75.13 51.20 5.02
N GLU A 412 75.96 50.26 5.50
CA GLU A 412 75.68 48.82 5.41
C GLU A 412 74.60 48.41 6.41
N VAL A 413 74.66 48.94 7.64
CA VAL A 413 73.63 48.75 8.68
C VAL A 413 72.28 49.30 8.21
N GLU A 414 72.24 50.53 7.70
CA GLU A 414 71.04 51.17 7.18
C GLU A 414 70.41 50.36 6.04
N ARG A 415 71.22 49.93 5.07
CA ARG A 415 70.77 49.07 3.96
C ARG A 415 70.16 47.76 4.45
N ASP A 416 70.77 47.14 5.45
CA ASP A 416 70.31 45.86 5.98
C ASP A 416 69.04 46.01 6.84
N LEU A 417 68.88 47.14 7.55
CA LEU A 417 67.63 47.52 8.23
C LEU A 417 66.49 47.87 7.26
N ASP A 418 66.80 48.47 6.10
CA ASP A 418 65.81 48.73 5.04
C ASP A 418 65.36 47.44 4.35
N LYS A 419 66.28 46.50 4.11
CA LYS A 419 65.92 45.16 3.62
C LYS A 419 65.02 44.44 4.62
N ALA A 420 65.34 44.48 5.91
CA ALA A 420 64.51 43.89 6.95
C ALA A 420 63.11 44.54 7.02
N ASP A 421 63.00 45.87 6.92
CA ASP A 421 61.70 46.56 6.86
C ASP A 421 60.86 46.07 5.67
N ALA A 422 61.47 45.98 4.48
CA ALA A 422 60.81 45.49 3.28
C ALA A 422 60.32 44.03 3.44
N MET A 423 61.14 43.16 4.03
CA MET A 423 60.75 41.77 4.34
C MET A 423 59.56 41.71 5.31
N ILE A 424 59.58 42.49 6.39
CA ILE A 424 58.51 42.51 7.39
C ILE A 424 57.19 42.99 6.80
N ARG A 425 57.20 43.98 5.89
CA ARG A 425 55.98 44.40 5.18
C ARG A 425 55.36 43.27 4.35
N LEU A 426 56.18 42.50 3.63
CA LEU A 426 55.71 41.34 2.87
C LEU A 426 55.16 40.24 3.79
N LEU A 427 55.84 39.99 4.91
CA LEU A 427 55.37 39.03 5.92
C LEU A 427 54.01 39.41 6.51
N PHE A 428 53.76 40.70 6.77
CA PHE A 428 52.44 41.15 7.23
C PHE A 428 51.34 40.95 6.16
N ASN A 429 51.64 41.09 4.87
CA ASN A 429 50.69 40.78 3.79
C ASN A 429 50.33 39.28 3.77
N ASP A 430 51.32 38.40 4.00
CA ASP A 430 51.09 36.96 4.09
C ASP A 430 50.27 36.61 5.34
N VAL A 431 50.53 37.26 6.49
CA VAL A 431 49.70 37.13 7.70
C VAL A 431 48.25 37.57 7.42
N GLN A 432 48.06 38.68 6.71
CA GLN A 432 46.72 39.16 6.38
C GLN A 432 45.98 38.16 5.50
N SER A 433 46.67 37.59 4.50
CA SER A 433 46.12 36.51 3.66
C SER A 433 45.68 35.29 4.50
N LEU A 434 46.43 34.93 5.54
CA LEU A 434 46.04 33.88 6.48
C LEU A 434 44.81 34.26 7.32
N LYS A 435 44.71 35.51 7.79
CA LYS A 435 43.57 36.01 8.56
C LYS A 435 42.30 36.09 7.72
N ASP A 436 42.37 36.65 6.52
CA ASP A 436 41.26 36.72 5.56
C ASP A 436 40.81 35.31 5.17
N GLY A 437 41.78 34.41 5.01
CA GLY A 437 41.57 32.98 4.82
C GLY A 437 41.11 32.23 6.08
N ARG A 438 40.94 32.86 7.24
CA ARG A 438 40.55 32.21 8.50
C ARG A 438 41.41 30.97 8.84
N HIS A 439 42.70 31.02 8.54
CA HIS A 439 43.61 29.93 8.86
C HIS A 439 43.87 29.87 10.37
N PRO A 440 43.85 28.69 11.02
CA PRO A 440 43.99 28.57 12.48
C PRO A 440 45.32 29.14 13.02
N GLN A 441 46.38 29.10 12.22
CA GLN A 441 47.69 29.65 12.60
C GLN A 441 47.84 31.16 12.37
N GLY A 442 46.85 31.86 11.80
CA GLY A 442 46.97 33.27 11.42
C GLY A 442 47.37 34.20 12.58
N GLU A 443 46.80 33.98 13.76
CA GLU A 443 47.11 34.77 14.96
C GLU A 443 48.52 34.46 15.52
N GLN A 444 48.92 33.19 15.49
CA GLN A 444 50.27 32.80 15.88
C GLN A 444 51.33 33.43 14.97
N MET A 445 51.10 33.40 13.65
CA MET A 445 52.00 34.00 12.67
C MET A 445 52.05 35.52 12.79
N TYR A 446 50.92 36.17 13.06
CA TYR A 446 50.88 37.61 13.36
C TYR A 446 51.81 37.96 14.52
N ARG A 447 51.71 37.25 15.66
CA ARG A 447 52.58 37.50 16.82
C ARG A 447 54.05 37.31 16.51
N ARG A 448 54.39 36.33 15.66
CA ARG A 448 55.78 36.08 15.23
C ARG A 448 56.32 37.26 14.42
N VAL A 449 55.59 37.71 13.40
CA VAL A 449 56.01 38.84 12.54
C VAL A 449 56.04 40.14 13.34
N TYR A 450 55.10 40.35 14.26
CA TYR A 450 55.06 41.53 15.13
C TYR A 450 56.31 41.65 16.00
N ARG A 451 56.82 40.54 16.57
CA ARG A 451 58.10 40.57 17.32
C ARG A 451 59.30 40.96 16.46
N LEU A 452 59.34 40.52 15.20
CA LEU A 452 60.39 40.94 14.26
C LEU A 452 60.31 42.44 14.00
N HIS A 453 59.09 42.98 13.86
CA HIS A 453 58.86 44.41 13.70
C HIS A 453 59.31 45.21 14.93
N GLU A 454 58.94 44.78 16.14
CA GLU A 454 59.40 45.41 17.38
C GLU A 454 60.94 45.41 17.47
N ARG A 455 61.58 44.30 17.09
CA ARG A 455 63.04 44.19 17.09
C ARG A 455 63.70 45.12 16.06
N LEU A 456 63.14 45.23 14.85
CA LEU A 456 63.60 46.19 13.85
C LEU A 456 63.52 47.63 14.38
N VAL A 457 62.39 48.00 15.01
CA VAL A 457 62.18 49.34 15.58
C VAL A 457 63.21 49.62 16.67
N ALA A 458 63.50 48.63 17.54
CA ALA A 458 64.52 48.76 18.57
C ALA A 458 65.92 49.01 17.98
N ILE A 459 66.35 48.20 17.01
CA ILE A 459 67.67 48.35 16.36
C ILE A 459 67.76 49.68 15.61
N ARG A 460 66.69 50.11 14.92
CA ARG A 460 66.64 51.45 14.27
C ARG A 460 66.73 52.59 15.28
N THR A 461 66.17 52.42 16.47
CA THR A 461 66.24 53.44 17.54
C THR A 461 67.62 53.50 18.17
N GLU A 462 68.36 52.38 18.20
CA GLU A 462 69.75 52.34 18.68
C GLU A 462 70.74 52.85 17.62
N PHE A 463 70.42 52.71 16.33
CA PHE A 463 71.24 53.19 15.21
C PHE A 463 71.16 54.71 15.00
N ASN A 464 69.98 55.30 15.16
CA ASN A 464 69.74 56.74 15.04
C ASN A 464 70.09 57.48 16.33
#